data_AF-A0AAV4EVE1-F1
#
_entry.id   AF-A0AAV4EVE1-F1
#
_cell.length_a   1.000
_cell.length_b   1.000
_cell.length_c   1.000
_cell.angle_alpha   90.00
_cell.angle_beta   90.00
_cell.angle_gamma   90.00
#
_symmetry.space_group_name_H-M   'P 1'
#
loop_
_entity.id
_entity.type
_entity.pdbx_description
1 polymer ?
#
loop_
_entity_poly.entity_id
_entity_poly.type
_entity_poly.pdbx_seq_one_letter_code
_entity_poly.pdbx_strand_id
1 'polypeptide(L)'
;MEMKRLEYVSSTKPSLEQVFDGMSINGSFRNGQATLRVSIFKQSDCMSENTCEVIAVDTQGKELTTLSSLLQQPGQSNDNGLDNDMTSRLFQRLFSLVEELDYKRTIIGDYLKEKLNSVEDRTSGLQREITDRIYLQLSTMNKSFIRFEAKLSSVETELKLVEGKLNSVEDLCEYKSADLPEEITNRVNFLENSAQRKAFSAFKEVNHQFYRIVNKLASMDSKTF
;
A
#
# COMPACT_ATOMS: atom_id res chain seq x y z
N MET A 1 60.24 8.89 -6.24
CA MET A 1 59.45 9.72 -7.18
C MET A 1 58.40 8.79 -7.77
N GLU A 2 57.14 8.94 -7.39
CA GLU A 2 56.04 8.06 -7.81
C GLU A 2 55.58 8.51 -9.21
N MET A 3 55.97 7.78 -10.26
CA MET A 3 55.54 8.11 -11.62
C MET A 3 54.13 7.56 -11.86
N LYS A 4 53.12 8.44 -11.80
CA LYS A 4 51.75 8.14 -12.24
C LYS A 4 51.54 8.73 -13.62
N ARG A 5 51.40 7.86 -14.63
CA ARG A 5 51.07 8.30 -15.99
C ARG A 5 49.95 7.44 -16.56
N LEU A 6 48.92 8.12 -17.04
CA LEU A 6 47.74 7.53 -17.65
C LEU A 6 47.88 7.63 -19.16
N GLU A 7 47.96 6.48 -19.85
CA GLU A 7 47.90 6.41 -21.31
C GLU A 7 46.80 5.45 -21.72
N TYR A 8 46.14 5.72 -22.85
CA TYR A 8 45.00 4.95 -23.30
C TYR A 8 45.02 4.72 -24.82
N VAL A 9 44.34 3.65 -25.22
CA VAL A 9 43.97 3.36 -26.60
C VAL A 9 42.45 3.19 -26.68
N SER A 10 41.87 3.63 -27.79
CA SER A 10 40.42 3.59 -28.02
C SER A 10 40.14 3.45 -29.52
N SER A 11 38.86 3.34 -29.89
CA SER A 11 38.44 3.41 -31.29
C SER A 11 38.82 4.74 -31.96
N THR A 12 38.87 5.84 -31.21
CA THR A 12 39.25 7.18 -31.70
C THR A 12 40.76 7.40 -31.69
N LYS A 13 41.51 6.64 -30.89
CA LYS A 13 42.98 6.65 -30.82
C LYS A 13 43.50 5.21 -30.83
N PRO A 14 43.52 4.55 -32.01
CA PRO A 14 43.72 3.10 -32.10
C PRO A 14 45.18 2.66 -31.94
N SER A 15 46.14 3.59 -31.99
CA SER A 15 47.56 3.30 -31.78
C SER A 15 48.16 4.33 -30.83
N LEU A 16 49.07 3.84 -29.99
CA LEU A 16 49.85 4.63 -29.05
C LEU A 16 51.30 4.17 -29.14
N GLU A 17 52.22 5.09 -29.37
CA GLU A 17 53.65 4.84 -29.25
C GLU A 17 54.24 6.03 -28.52
N GLN A 18 54.73 5.78 -27.31
CA GLN A 18 55.36 6.82 -26.49
C GLN A 18 56.59 6.26 -25.82
N VAL A 19 57.62 7.09 -25.76
CA VAL A 19 58.84 6.83 -25.01
C VAL A 19 59.05 7.98 -24.05
N PHE A 20 59.21 7.67 -22.78
CA PHE A 20 59.43 8.66 -21.74
C PHE A 20 60.20 8.05 -20.57
N ASP A 21 61.24 8.76 -20.12
CA ASP A 21 61.97 8.46 -18.90
C ASP A 21 62.37 6.98 -18.75
N GLY A 22 62.95 6.42 -19.83
CA GLY A 22 63.40 5.03 -19.89
C GLY A 22 62.27 3.99 -19.92
N MET A 23 61.02 4.40 -20.14
CA MET A 23 59.88 3.54 -20.42
C MET A 23 59.42 3.72 -21.87
N SER A 24 59.02 2.63 -22.54
CA SER A 24 58.31 2.64 -23.81
C SER A 24 56.92 2.01 -23.63
N ILE A 25 55.89 2.71 -24.07
CA ILE A 25 54.50 2.24 -24.04
C ILE A 25 54.01 2.14 -25.48
N ASN A 26 53.68 0.91 -25.88
CA ASN A 26 53.12 0.60 -27.19
C ASN A 26 51.70 0.07 -27.01
N GLY A 27 50.72 0.78 -27.54
CA GLY A 27 49.31 0.42 -27.47
C GLY A 27 48.71 0.19 -28.85
N SER A 28 47.81 -0.78 -28.94
CA SER A 28 47.00 -1.02 -30.13
C SER A 28 45.57 -1.40 -29.76
N PHE A 29 44.59 -0.81 -30.42
CA PHE A 29 43.18 -1.20 -30.36
C PHE A 29 42.75 -1.74 -31.73
N ARG A 30 42.57 -3.05 -31.85
CA ARG A 30 42.18 -3.71 -33.11
C ARG A 30 41.16 -4.80 -32.82
N ASN A 31 40.13 -4.92 -33.66
CA ASN A 31 39.11 -5.97 -33.59
C ASN A 31 38.42 -6.07 -32.21
N GLY A 32 38.19 -4.93 -31.53
CA GLY A 32 37.59 -4.90 -30.19
C GLY A 32 38.54 -5.32 -29.05
N GLN A 33 39.81 -5.58 -29.35
CA GLN A 33 40.83 -5.92 -28.37
C GLN A 33 41.82 -4.76 -28.19
N ALA A 34 41.99 -4.33 -26.93
CA ALA A 34 43.03 -3.40 -26.51
C ALA A 34 44.27 -4.18 -26.04
N THR A 35 45.43 -3.81 -26.55
CA THR A 35 46.73 -4.34 -26.13
C THR A 35 47.61 -3.18 -25.73
N LEU A 36 48.18 -3.21 -24.53
CA LEU A 36 49.20 -2.28 -24.05
C LEU A 36 50.45 -3.06 -23.69
N ARG A 37 51.59 -2.66 -24.24
CA ARG A 37 52.91 -3.23 -23.96
C ARG A 37 53.78 -2.13 -23.35
N VAL A 38 54.05 -2.26 -22.07
CA VAL A 38 54.97 -1.40 -21.34
C VAL A 38 56.34 -2.09 -21.28
N SER A 39 57.39 -1.38 -21.66
CA SER A 39 58.78 -1.83 -21.59
C SER A 39 59.58 -0.84 -20.78
N ILE A 40 60.34 -1.30 -19.78
CA ILE A 40 61.09 -0.46 -18.84
C ILE A 40 62.58 -0.78 -19.02
N PHE A 41 63.39 0.25 -19.24
CA PHE A 41 64.80 0.16 -19.63
C PHE A 41 65.76 0.89 -18.67
N LYS A 42 65.26 1.42 -17.55
CA LYS A 42 66.10 2.12 -16.56
C LYS A 42 66.97 1.13 -15.78
N GLN A 43 68.28 1.29 -15.93
CA GLN A 43 69.29 0.49 -15.22
C GLN A 43 69.36 0.81 -13.71
N SER A 44 68.89 1.99 -13.28
CA SER A 44 68.79 2.41 -11.87
C SER A 44 67.74 1.66 -11.06
N ASP A 45 66.80 1.00 -11.73
CA ASP A 45 65.62 0.41 -11.12
C ASP A 45 65.76 -1.11 -11.02
N CYS A 46 66.98 -1.63 -11.16
CA CYS A 46 67.32 -3.03 -10.91
C CYS A 46 66.90 -3.36 -9.45
N MET A 47 66.02 -4.35 -9.26
CA MET A 47 65.33 -4.68 -8.00
C MET A 47 64.11 -3.81 -7.62
N SER A 48 63.54 -3.05 -8.55
CA SER A 48 62.28 -2.35 -8.33
C SER A 48 61.07 -3.26 -8.50
N GLU A 49 60.07 -3.06 -7.65
CA GLU A 49 58.72 -3.56 -7.86
C GLU A 49 57.95 -2.53 -8.70
N ASN A 50 57.42 -2.99 -9.83
CA ASN A 50 56.64 -2.15 -10.75
C ASN A 50 55.20 -2.66 -10.76
N THR A 51 54.27 -1.83 -10.33
CA THR A 51 52.85 -2.15 -10.37
C THR A 51 52.21 -1.47 -11.58
N CYS A 52 51.54 -2.25 -12.41
CA CYS A 52 50.77 -1.78 -13.55
C CYS A 52 49.28 -1.99 -13.24
N GLU A 53 48.52 -0.90 -13.25
CA GLU A 53 47.07 -0.91 -13.16
C GLU A 53 46.50 -0.65 -14.55
N VAL A 54 45.70 -1.60 -15.04
CA VAL A 54 45.03 -1.51 -16.33
C VAL A 54 43.54 -1.36 -16.07
N ILE A 55 42.96 -0.28 -16.58
CA ILE A 55 41.53 0.01 -16.47
C ILE A 55 40.92 -0.17 -17.86
N ALA A 56 40.06 -1.16 -18.00
CA ALA A 56 39.25 -1.35 -19.20
C ALA A 56 37.86 -0.73 -18.96
N VAL A 57 37.40 0.09 -19.91
CA VAL A 57 36.08 0.72 -19.85
C VAL A 57 35.28 0.26 -21.06
N ASP A 58 34.11 -0.32 -20.82
CA ASP A 58 33.21 -0.75 -21.89
C ASP A 58 32.36 0.41 -22.46
N THR A 59 31.56 0.12 -23.48
CA THR A 59 30.68 1.11 -24.12
C THR A 59 29.56 1.62 -23.20
N GLN A 60 29.32 0.97 -22.06
CA GLN A 60 28.32 1.36 -21.05
C GLN A 60 28.96 2.12 -19.88
N GLY A 61 30.28 2.35 -19.91
CA GLY A 61 31.02 3.00 -18.84
C GLY A 61 31.34 2.09 -17.65
N LYS A 62 31.17 0.76 -17.79
CA LYS A 62 31.56 -0.18 -16.75
C LYS A 62 33.07 -0.40 -16.78
N GLU A 63 33.70 -0.22 -15.62
CA GLU A 63 35.14 -0.35 -15.45
C GLU A 63 35.51 -1.77 -14.98
N LEU A 64 36.58 -2.31 -15.55
CA LEU A 64 37.26 -3.52 -15.10
C LEU A 64 38.72 -3.16 -14.85
N THR A 65 39.12 -3.21 -13.59
CA THR A 65 40.50 -2.94 -13.16
C THR A 65 41.27 -4.24 -13.01
N THR A 66 42.42 -4.33 -13.66
CA THR A 66 43.37 -5.44 -13.51
C THR A 66 44.68 -4.88 -12.98
N LEU A 67 45.18 -5.46 -11.90
CA LEU A 67 46.47 -5.08 -11.31
C LEU A 67 47.49 -6.18 -11.56
N SER A 68 48.68 -5.80 -12.02
CA SER A 68 49.79 -6.70 -12.29
C SER A 68 51.07 -6.13 -11.73
N SER A 69 51.78 -6.91 -10.92
CA SER A 69 53.06 -6.50 -10.34
C SER A 69 54.21 -7.27 -11.00
N LEU A 70 55.26 -6.55 -11.36
CA LEU A 70 56.50 -7.09 -11.91
C LEU A 70 57.65 -6.75 -10.95
N LEU A 71 58.25 -7.79 -10.37
CA LEU A 71 59.48 -7.64 -9.60
C LEU A 71 60.67 -7.89 -10.51
N GLN A 72 61.50 -6.88 -10.74
CA GLN A 72 62.72 -7.04 -11.53
C GLN A 72 63.78 -7.75 -10.68
N GLN A 73 64.28 -8.90 -11.14
CA GLN A 73 65.42 -9.56 -10.53
C GLN A 73 66.73 -9.06 -11.17
N PRO A 74 67.82 -8.92 -10.41
CA PRO A 74 69.10 -8.53 -10.97
C PRO A 74 69.53 -9.53 -12.03
N GLY A 75 69.98 -9.01 -13.19
CA GLY A 75 70.44 -9.85 -14.30
C GLY A 75 71.54 -10.78 -13.82
N GLN A 76 71.26 -12.08 -13.79
CA GLN A 76 72.27 -13.10 -13.52
C GLN A 76 73.26 -13.08 -14.68
N SER A 77 74.37 -12.36 -14.49
CA SER A 77 75.60 -12.65 -15.18
C SER A 77 75.92 -14.12 -14.91
N ASN A 78 75.97 -14.92 -15.97
CA ASN A 78 76.31 -16.33 -15.95
C ASN A 78 77.49 -16.61 -15.02
N ASP A 79 77.22 -17.07 -13.81
CA ASP A 79 78.18 -17.83 -13.03
C ASP A 79 77.45 -18.85 -12.14
N ASN A 80 77.45 -20.07 -12.64
CA ASN A 80 77.43 -21.34 -11.94
C ASN A 80 76.76 -21.41 -10.55
N GLY A 81 75.51 -21.88 -10.56
CA GLY A 81 75.09 -23.04 -9.77
C GLY A 81 75.03 -22.88 -8.26
N LEU A 82 73.99 -22.20 -7.74
CA LEU A 82 73.37 -22.42 -6.43
C LEU A 82 72.24 -21.39 -6.23
N ASP A 83 71.03 -21.64 -6.76
CA ASP A 83 69.78 -21.00 -6.22
C ASP A 83 68.42 -21.49 -6.81
N ASN A 84 68.41 -22.49 -7.69
CA ASN A 84 67.16 -23.05 -8.24
C ASN A 84 66.33 -23.85 -7.20
N ASP A 85 66.94 -24.34 -6.11
CA ASP A 85 66.26 -25.16 -5.10
C ASP A 85 65.43 -24.31 -4.12
N MET A 86 65.92 -23.12 -3.74
CA MET A 86 65.22 -22.22 -2.81
C MET A 86 63.98 -21.58 -3.44
N THR A 87 64.09 -21.16 -4.70
CA THR A 87 62.94 -20.65 -5.48
C THR A 87 61.90 -21.74 -5.69
N SER A 88 62.29 -22.96 -6.06
CA SER A 88 61.37 -24.11 -6.21
C SER A 88 60.58 -24.41 -4.92
N ARG A 89 61.24 -24.40 -3.75
CA ARG A 89 60.57 -24.62 -2.45
C ARG A 89 59.58 -23.52 -2.09
N LEU A 90 59.90 -22.25 -2.40
CA LEU A 90 58.98 -21.13 -2.20
C LEU A 90 57.76 -21.25 -3.12
N PHE A 91 57.95 -21.61 -4.39
CA PHE A 91 56.85 -21.84 -5.34
C PHE A 91 55.96 -23.02 -4.92
N GLN A 92 56.53 -24.14 -4.46
CA GLN A 92 55.75 -25.27 -3.95
C GLN A 92 54.90 -24.87 -2.73
N ARG A 93 55.47 -24.09 -1.80
CA ARG A 93 54.75 -23.62 -0.62
C ARG A 93 53.64 -22.62 -0.99
N LEU A 94 53.91 -21.73 -1.93
CA LEU A 94 52.92 -20.80 -2.46
C LEU A 94 51.76 -21.54 -3.15
N PHE A 95 52.07 -22.55 -3.96
CA PHE A 95 51.08 -23.36 -4.66
C PHE A 95 50.16 -24.10 -3.67
N SER A 96 50.73 -24.70 -2.62
CA SER A 96 49.94 -25.36 -1.58
C SER A 96 49.00 -24.40 -0.83
N LEU A 97 49.42 -23.15 -0.60
CA LEU A 97 48.57 -22.13 0.01
C LEU A 97 47.45 -21.68 -0.94
N VAL A 98 47.75 -21.59 -2.24
CA VAL A 98 46.74 -21.27 -3.27
C VAL A 98 45.70 -22.38 -3.37
N GLU A 99 46.11 -23.65 -3.38
CA GLU A 99 45.19 -24.79 -3.36
C GLU A 99 44.33 -24.82 -2.09
N GLU A 100 44.92 -24.57 -0.91
CA GLU A 100 44.18 -24.51 0.35
C GLU A 100 43.15 -23.36 0.35
N LEU A 101 43.52 -22.19 -0.19
CA LEU A 101 42.61 -21.06 -0.33
C LEU A 101 41.48 -21.35 -1.32
N ASP A 102 41.77 -22.02 -2.43
CA ASP A 102 40.75 -22.37 -3.43
C ASP A 102 39.76 -23.42 -2.88
N TYR A 103 40.25 -24.38 -2.11
CA TYR A 103 39.42 -25.33 -1.38
C TYR A 103 38.52 -24.62 -0.35
N LYS A 104 39.09 -23.73 0.48
CA LYS A 104 38.32 -22.94 1.46
C LYS A 104 37.29 -22.04 0.77
N ARG A 105 37.63 -21.44 -0.36
CA ARG A 105 36.71 -20.63 -1.16
C ARG A 105 35.53 -21.46 -1.65
N THR A 106 35.78 -22.68 -2.12
CA THR A 106 34.73 -23.61 -2.57
C THR A 106 33.79 -23.97 -1.42
N ILE A 107 34.32 -24.35 -0.26
CA ILE A 107 33.50 -24.66 0.94
C ILE A 107 32.63 -23.47 1.34
N ILE A 108 33.20 -22.27 1.39
CA ILE A 108 32.45 -21.05 1.73
C ILE A 108 31.37 -20.78 0.67
N GLY A 109 31.69 -20.97 -0.61
CA GLY A 109 30.75 -20.83 -1.72
C GLY A 109 29.55 -21.77 -1.57
N ASP A 110 29.79 -23.05 -1.28
CA ASP A 110 28.74 -24.04 -1.10
C ASP A 110 27.87 -23.76 0.13
N TYR A 111 28.50 -23.39 1.26
CA TYR A 111 27.79 -23.01 2.48
C TYR A 111 26.89 -21.77 2.25
N LEU A 112 27.41 -20.75 1.58
CA LEU A 112 26.63 -19.55 1.26
C LEU A 112 25.48 -19.87 0.32
N LYS A 113 25.70 -20.74 -0.67
CA LYS A 113 24.66 -21.19 -1.59
C LYS A 113 23.55 -21.95 -0.86
N GLU A 114 23.90 -22.86 0.05
CA GLU A 114 22.92 -23.57 0.87
C GLU A 114 22.09 -22.61 1.74
N LYS A 115 22.76 -21.65 2.40
CA LYS A 115 22.07 -20.62 3.20
C LYS A 115 21.17 -19.74 2.35
N LEU A 116 21.61 -19.36 1.15
CA LEU A 116 20.81 -18.55 0.23
C LEU A 116 19.55 -19.30 -0.19
N ASN A 117 19.66 -20.55 -0.61
CA ASN A 117 18.53 -21.40 -0.96
C ASN A 117 17.55 -21.55 0.21
N SER A 118 18.06 -21.79 1.42
CA SER A 118 17.22 -21.88 2.62
C SER A 118 16.45 -20.59 2.92
N VAL A 119 17.07 -19.43 2.72
CA VAL A 119 16.41 -18.13 2.87
C VAL A 119 15.39 -17.91 1.77
N GLU A 120 15.69 -18.28 0.53
CA GLU A 120 14.77 -18.18 -0.61
C GLU A 120 13.52 -19.05 -0.42
N ASP A 121 13.69 -20.28 0.04
CA ASP A 121 12.59 -21.20 0.36
C ASP A 121 11.70 -20.64 1.47
N ARG A 122 12.31 -20.12 2.55
CA ARG A 122 11.57 -19.50 3.66
C ARG A 122 10.82 -18.25 3.21
N THR A 123 11.44 -17.42 2.38
CA THR A 123 10.83 -16.20 1.84
C THR A 123 9.64 -16.55 0.94
N SER A 124 9.80 -17.54 0.07
CA SER A 124 8.73 -18.05 -0.80
C SER A 124 7.58 -18.65 0.01
N GLY A 125 7.88 -19.39 1.08
CA GLY A 125 6.89 -19.93 2.01
C GLY A 125 6.10 -18.84 2.72
N LEU A 126 6.78 -17.84 3.27
CA LEU A 126 6.15 -16.69 3.93
C LEU A 126 5.30 -15.87 2.96
N GLN A 127 5.80 -15.63 1.74
CA GLN A 127 5.05 -14.91 0.72
C GLN A 127 3.74 -15.62 0.36
N ARG A 128 3.77 -16.95 0.22
CA ARG A 128 2.57 -17.76 0.00
C ARG A 128 1.61 -17.67 1.17
N GLU A 129 2.08 -17.87 2.40
CA GLU A 129 1.24 -17.80 3.59
C GLU A 129 0.56 -16.44 3.74
N ILE A 130 1.30 -15.35 3.54
CA ILE A 130 0.77 -13.99 3.60
C ILE A 130 -0.30 -13.79 2.51
N THR A 131 -0.03 -14.22 1.29
CA THR A 131 -0.96 -14.10 0.16
C THR A 131 -2.26 -14.84 0.43
N ASP A 132 -2.17 -16.08 0.92
CA ASP A 132 -3.34 -16.92 1.22
C ASP A 132 -4.16 -16.34 2.37
N ARG A 133 -3.50 -15.86 3.44
CA ARG A 133 -4.18 -15.20 4.57
C ARG A 133 -4.90 -13.93 4.13
N ILE A 134 -4.26 -13.09 3.33
CA ILE A 134 -4.86 -11.86 2.80
C ILE A 134 -6.07 -12.22 1.94
N TYR A 135 -5.95 -13.19 1.04
CA TYR A 135 -7.06 -13.61 0.18
C TYR A 135 -8.26 -14.12 1.00
N LEU A 136 -8.00 -14.95 2.02
CA LEU A 136 -9.05 -15.48 2.90
C LEU A 136 -9.74 -14.37 3.70
N GLN A 137 -8.96 -13.43 4.25
CA GLN A 137 -9.49 -12.28 4.98
C GLN A 137 -10.35 -11.39 4.07
N LEU A 138 -9.87 -11.08 2.86
CA LEU A 138 -10.62 -10.29 1.87
C LEU A 138 -11.93 -10.98 1.48
N SER A 139 -11.90 -12.29 1.22
CA SER A 139 -13.10 -13.07 0.91
C SER A 139 -14.13 -13.03 2.04
N THR A 140 -13.67 -13.15 3.29
CA THR A 140 -14.52 -13.12 4.48
C THR A 140 -15.12 -11.73 4.71
N MET A 141 -14.32 -10.69 4.52
CA MET A 141 -14.76 -9.30 4.62
C MET A 141 -15.80 -8.99 3.54
N ASN A 142 -15.57 -9.42 2.29
CA ASN A 142 -16.51 -9.22 1.20
C ASN A 142 -17.87 -9.89 1.46
N LYS A 143 -17.88 -11.14 1.95
CA LYS A 143 -19.12 -11.83 2.34
C LYS A 143 -19.88 -11.09 3.45
N SER A 144 -19.14 -10.54 4.42
CA SER A 144 -19.73 -9.77 5.50
C SER A 144 -20.32 -8.47 4.99
N PHE A 145 -19.64 -7.78 4.08
CA PHE A 145 -20.10 -6.55 3.45
C PHE A 145 -21.40 -6.77 2.67
N ILE A 146 -21.47 -7.79 1.83
CA ILE A 146 -22.71 -8.17 1.10
C ILE A 146 -23.88 -8.40 2.08
N ARG A 147 -23.62 -9.06 3.22
CA ARG A 147 -24.65 -9.28 4.24
C ARG A 147 -25.09 -7.97 4.91
N PHE A 148 -24.17 -7.04 5.12
CA PHE A 148 -24.50 -5.72 5.65
C PHE A 148 -25.31 -4.90 4.66
N GLU A 149 -24.95 -4.88 3.38
CA GLU A 149 -25.73 -4.21 2.33
C GLU A 149 -27.17 -4.73 2.28
N ALA A 150 -27.35 -6.06 2.28
CA ALA A 150 -28.68 -6.67 2.29
C ALA A 150 -29.52 -6.27 3.52
N LYS A 151 -28.90 -6.20 4.70
CA LYS A 151 -29.57 -5.73 5.92
C LYS A 151 -29.94 -4.25 5.82
N LEU A 152 -29.07 -3.43 5.26
CA LEU A 152 -29.29 -2.00 5.10
C LEU A 152 -30.46 -1.74 4.15
N SER A 153 -30.51 -2.44 3.02
CA SER A 153 -31.66 -2.37 2.09
C SER A 153 -32.98 -2.82 2.75
N SER A 154 -32.94 -3.83 3.62
CA SER A 154 -34.13 -4.24 4.40
C SER A 154 -34.60 -3.13 5.34
N VAL A 155 -33.67 -2.51 6.08
CA VAL A 155 -33.98 -1.40 7.00
C VAL A 155 -34.52 -0.19 6.24
N GLU A 156 -33.95 0.17 5.09
CA GLU A 156 -34.46 1.25 4.24
C GLU A 156 -35.91 0.98 3.78
N THR A 157 -36.22 -0.28 3.45
CA THR A 157 -37.57 -0.67 3.03
C THR A 157 -38.56 -0.56 4.19
N GLU A 158 -38.17 -1.00 5.39
CA GLU A 158 -38.99 -0.87 6.59
C GLU A 158 -39.22 0.60 6.97
N LEU A 159 -38.19 1.45 6.87
CA LEU A 159 -38.32 2.88 7.12
C LEU A 159 -39.31 3.55 6.18
N LYS A 160 -39.24 3.27 4.88
CA LYS A 160 -40.22 3.78 3.91
C LYS A 160 -41.66 3.34 4.22
N LEU A 161 -41.82 2.11 4.70
CA LEU A 161 -43.13 1.60 5.11
C LEU A 161 -43.65 2.34 6.35
N VAL A 162 -42.78 2.58 7.34
CA VAL A 162 -43.12 3.33 8.55
C VAL A 162 -43.48 4.78 8.21
N GLU A 163 -42.72 5.42 7.33
CA GLU A 163 -42.99 6.77 6.83
C GLU A 163 -44.35 6.85 6.14
N GLY A 164 -44.68 5.91 5.26
CA GLY A 164 -46.00 5.86 4.61
C GLY A 164 -47.16 5.67 5.60
N LYS A 165 -46.97 4.84 6.64
CA LYS A 165 -47.96 4.68 7.72
C LYS A 165 -48.12 5.95 8.54
N LEU A 166 -47.02 6.65 8.82
CA LEU A 166 -47.05 7.90 9.57
C LEU A 166 -47.84 8.97 8.82
N ASN A 167 -47.58 9.14 7.52
CA ASN A 167 -48.33 10.08 6.68
C ASN A 167 -49.82 9.75 6.65
N SER A 168 -50.19 8.46 6.58
CA SER A 168 -51.61 8.04 6.62
C SER A 168 -52.28 8.38 7.95
N VAL A 169 -51.54 8.30 9.07
CA VAL A 169 -52.03 8.68 10.40
C VAL A 169 -52.16 10.19 10.51
N GLU A 170 -51.20 10.94 9.96
CA GLU A 170 -51.22 12.40 9.89
C GLU A 170 -52.46 12.88 9.12
N ASP A 171 -52.70 12.36 7.91
CA ASP A 171 -53.89 12.66 7.10
C ASP A 171 -55.20 12.38 7.85
N LEU A 172 -55.28 11.25 8.57
CA LEU A 172 -56.46 10.89 9.36
C LEU A 172 -56.67 11.83 10.54
N CYS A 173 -55.59 12.25 11.20
CA CYS A 173 -55.63 13.23 12.28
C CYS A 173 -56.08 14.59 11.77
N GLU A 174 -55.56 15.05 10.63
CA GLU A 174 -55.99 16.29 9.98
C GLU A 174 -57.48 16.25 9.66
N TYR A 175 -57.95 15.21 8.97
CA TYR A 175 -59.36 15.01 8.65
C TYR A 175 -60.26 15.08 9.90
N LYS A 176 -59.93 14.31 10.94
CA LYS A 176 -60.73 14.30 12.18
C LYS A 176 -60.65 15.63 12.93
N SER A 177 -59.50 16.29 12.94
CA SER A 177 -59.36 17.57 13.62
C SER A 177 -60.20 18.68 12.98
N ALA A 178 -60.43 18.60 11.67
CA ALA A 178 -61.28 19.54 10.94
C ALA A 178 -62.79 19.22 11.08
N ASP A 179 -63.17 17.94 10.95
CA ASP A 179 -64.58 17.52 10.84
C ASP A 179 -65.28 17.37 12.21
N LEU A 180 -64.56 16.85 13.21
CA LEU A 180 -65.15 16.52 14.52
C LEU A 180 -65.69 17.75 15.27
N PRO A 181 -65.03 18.92 15.28
CA PRO A 181 -65.56 20.11 15.95
C PRO A 181 -66.88 20.59 15.32
N GLU A 182 -67.00 20.52 13.99
CA GLU A 182 -68.21 20.90 13.29
C GLU A 182 -69.34 19.90 13.56
N GLU A 183 -69.07 18.60 13.50
CA GLU A 183 -70.05 17.56 13.83
C GLU A 183 -70.56 17.71 15.27
N ILE A 184 -69.66 17.90 16.24
CA ILE A 184 -70.01 18.12 17.65
C ILE A 184 -70.86 19.39 17.79
N THR A 185 -70.45 20.49 17.17
CA THR A 185 -71.18 21.78 17.22
C THR A 185 -72.60 21.62 16.66
N ASN A 186 -72.75 20.93 15.52
CA ASN A 186 -74.04 20.68 14.91
C ASN A 186 -74.94 19.81 15.80
N ARG A 187 -74.38 18.77 16.44
CA ARG A 187 -75.13 17.92 17.38
C ARG A 187 -75.53 18.66 18.65
N VAL A 188 -74.66 19.49 19.21
CA VAL A 188 -74.96 20.34 20.38
C VAL A 188 -76.08 21.32 20.03
N ASN A 189 -75.98 22.02 18.92
CA ASN A 189 -77.00 22.94 18.44
C ASN A 189 -78.36 22.25 18.23
N PHE A 190 -78.36 21.04 17.67
CA PHE A 190 -79.59 20.25 17.51
C PHE A 190 -80.23 19.88 18.86
N LEU A 191 -79.43 19.40 19.81
CA LEU A 191 -79.90 19.04 21.15
C LEU A 191 -80.41 20.25 21.92
N GLU A 192 -79.72 21.38 21.83
CA GLU A 192 -80.12 22.63 22.48
C GLU A 192 -81.47 23.11 21.94
N ASN A 193 -81.63 23.18 20.61
CA ASN A 193 -82.89 23.54 19.98
C ASN A 193 -84.04 22.59 20.36
N SER A 194 -83.77 21.28 20.43
CA SER A 194 -84.75 20.28 20.84
C SER A 194 -85.17 20.47 22.31
N ALA A 195 -84.21 20.72 23.20
CA ALA A 195 -84.46 20.99 24.61
C ALA A 195 -85.28 22.28 24.80
N GLN A 196 -84.91 23.37 24.12
CA GLN A 196 -85.65 24.64 24.15
C GLN A 196 -87.10 24.46 23.70
N ARG A 197 -87.35 23.74 22.60
CA ARG A 197 -88.72 23.46 22.13
C ARG A 197 -89.54 22.66 23.14
N LYS A 198 -88.96 21.63 23.74
CA LYS A 198 -89.63 20.81 24.77
C LYS A 198 -89.93 21.63 26.03
N ALA A 199 -88.97 22.43 26.50
CA ALA A 199 -89.14 23.30 27.66
C ALA A 199 -90.23 24.35 27.42
N PHE A 200 -90.23 24.99 26.25
CA PHE A 200 -91.25 25.97 25.87
C PHE A 200 -92.65 25.33 25.76
N SER A 201 -92.75 24.15 25.16
CA SER A 201 -94.01 23.41 25.08
C SER A 201 -94.54 23.02 26.46
N ALA A 202 -93.68 22.54 27.36
CA ALA A 202 -94.05 22.20 28.72
C ALA A 202 -94.49 23.44 29.51
N PHE A 203 -93.77 24.56 29.39
CA PHE A 203 -94.13 25.82 30.02
C PHE A 203 -95.49 26.33 29.53
N LYS A 204 -95.75 26.27 28.21
CA LYS A 204 -97.03 26.66 27.62
C LYS A 204 -98.18 25.81 28.15
N GLU A 205 -97.98 24.50 28.27
CA GLU A 205 -98.98 23.59 28.84
C GLU A 205 -99.27 23.92 30.31
N VAL A 206 -98.23 24.07 31.14
CA VAL A 206 -98.39 24.46 32.56
C VAL A 206 -99.14 25.79 32.68
N ASN A 207 -98.79 26.77 31.86
CA ASN A 207 -99.45 28.08 31.88
C ASN A 207 -100.93 27.97 31.46
N HIS A 208 -101.24 27.15 30.45
CA HIS A 208 -102.62 26.89 30.04
C HIS A 208 -103.45 26.21 31.15
N GLN A 209 -102.86 25.22 31.84
CA GLN A 209 -103.48 24.56 33.00
C GLN A 209 -103.72 25.56 34.14
N PHE A 210 -102.75 26.44 34.42
CA PHE A 210 -102.89 27.49 35.43
C PHE A 210 -104.07 28.42 35.12
N TYR A 211 -104.18 28.94 33.90
CA TYR A 211 -105.33 29.78 33.49
C TYR A 211 -106.67 29.05 33.64
N ARG A 212 -106.73 27.77 33.28
CA ARG A 212 -107.95 26.96 33.48
C ARG A 212 -108.35 26.87 34.95
N ILE A 213 -107.39 26.67 35.85
CA ILE A 213 -107.63 26.62 37.30
C ILE A 213 -108.11 27.98 37.82
N VAL A 214 -107.42 29.07 37.47
CA VAL A 214 -107.78 30.43 37.89
C VAL A 214 -109.20 30.79 37.43
N ASN A 215 -109.54 30.55 36.16
CA ASN A 215 -110.88 30.83 35.64
C ASN A 215 -111.96 29.98 36.33
N LYS A 216 -111.66 28.71 36.63
CA LYS A 216 -112.57 27.84 37.36
C LYS A 216 -112.82 28.36 38.78
N LEU A 217 -111.78 28.78 39.50
CA LEU A 217 -111.89 29.39 40.83
C LEU A 217 -112.74 30.68 40.80
N ALA A 218 -112.47 31.57 39.84
CA ALA A 218 -113.25 32.80 39.68
C ALA A 218 -114.75 32.53 39.41
N SER A 219 -115.07 31.49 38.64
CA SER A 219 -116.46 31.07 38.38
C SER A 219 -117.16 30.40 39.56
N MET A 220 -116.41 29.91 40.55
CA MET A 220 -116.96 29.36 41.79
C MET A 220 -117.35 30.49 42.75
N ASP A 221 -116.52 31.52 42.90
CA ASP A 221 -116.84 32.69 43.72
C ASP A 221 -118.08 33.44 43.21
N SER A 222 -118.29 33.53 41.88
CA SER A 222 -119.47 34.18 41.30
C SER A 222 -120.78 33.42 41.50
N LYS A 223 -120.76 32.18 42.00
CA LYS A 223 -121.95 31.36 42.30
C LYS A 223 -122.33 31.37 43.79
N THR A 224 -121.59 32.09 44.62
CA THR A 224 -121.74 32.10 46.09
C THR A 224 -122.30 33.44 46.63
N PHE A 225 -122.82 34.29 45.74
CA PHE A 225 -123.54 35.53 46.06
C PHE A 225 -124.94 35.52 45.45
#